data_AF-V9D7M8-F1
#
_entry.id   AF-V9D7M8-F1
#
_cell.length_a   1.000
_cell.length_b   1.000
_cell.length_c   1.000
_cell.angle_alpha   90.00
_cell.angle_beta   90.00
_cell.angle_gamma   90.00
#
_symmetry.space_group_name_H-M   'P 1'
#
loop_
_entity.id
_entity.type
_entity.pdbx_description
1 polymer ?
#
loop_
_entity_poly.entity_id
_entity_poly.type
_entity_poly.pdbx_seq_one_letter_code
_entity_poly.pdbx_strand_id
1 'polypeptide(L)'
;MSTAVYPSQFSTSTSSFRASQSQTAPSMSYSDTPLTQLPSVDFNFDDLRKRMADFTIKFDAFIEQGRKRVLEERNEFRARLGELSEERRSTSTQITTLQSTLSTHNQVLAREQAEKNEMHSQISSLESHATQQSAKRDRLRSAIAQTQRQIDAKVHAQREYAAKQDGQSQLNRPELNFWETYLGCRIEGSGDENKVRIVFVFPPSKGSGSGHEDREAFFELLVPLTGHGKYEVTYMKPKLEPARVERVVDRLNATREIGTVLKGMRALFVEAIQ
;
A
#
# COMPACT_ATOMS: atom_id res chain seq x y z
N MET A 1 31.99 23.17 15.39
CA MET A 1 32.59 24.29 16.14
C MET A 1 33.35 23.71 17.30
N SER A 2 34.66 23.96 17.33
CA SER A 2 35.62 23.41 18.28
C SER A 2 35.86 24.40 19.43
N THR A 3 35.81 23.95 20.68
CA THR A 3 36.36 24.65 21.86
C THR A 3 36.75 23.57 22.87
N ALA A 4 38.03 23.19 22.95
CA ALA A 4 39.11 23.79 23.74
C ALA A 4 39.03 23.38 25.23
N VAL A 5 40.04 22.60 25.61
CA VAL A 5 40.36 22.04 26.94
C VAL A 5 41.12 23.08 27.78
N TYR A 6 40.84 23.16 29.08
CA TYR A 6 41.82 23.59 30.09
C TYR A 6 41.65 22.77 31.39
N PRO A 7 42.73 22.22 31.98
CA PRO A 7 42.71 21.54 33.27
C PRO A 7 43.09 22.51 34.42
N SER A 8 42.34 22.48 35.52
CA SER A 8 42.76 23.16 36.76
C SER A 8 43.54 22.22 37.65
N GLN A 9 44.79 22.62 37.86
CA GLN A 9 45.75 22.10 38.84
C GLN A 9 45.30 22.49 40.26
N PHE A 10 45.33 21.55 41.20
CA PHE A 10 45.48 21.89 42.61
C PHE A 10 46.53 21.01 43.26
N SER A 11 47.46 21.71 43.90
CA SER A 11 48.78 21.28 44.33
C SER A 11 48.71 20.34 45.52
N THR A 12 49.41 19.21 45.42
CA THR A 12 49.90 18.44 46.55
C THR A 12 50.95 19.27 47.31
N SER A 13 50.91 19.21 48.64
CA SER A 13 52.03 19.67 49.48
C SER A 13 52.17 18.70 50.64
N THR A 14 53.26 17.95 50.60
CA THR A 14 53.72 17.03 51.64
C THR A 14 55.12 17.42 52.07
N SER A 15 55.42 17.17 53.35
CA SER A 15 56.77 17.04 53.93
C SER A 15 57.48 18.39 54.23
N SER A 16 58.34 18.58 55.25
CA SER A 16 58.99 17.70 56.21
C SER A 16 59.55 18.49 57.42
N PHE A 17 59.72 17.78 58.52
CA PHE A 17 60.55 17.98 59.73
C PHE A 17 61.68 19.03 59.75
N ARG A 18 61.83 19.68 60.92
CA ARG A 18 63.16 19.94 61.50
C ARG A 18 63.12 20.00 63.04
N ALA A 19 63.78 19.04 63.68
CA ALA A 19 64.23 19.11 65.07
C ALA A 19 65.64 19.72 65.10
N SER A 20 65.96 20.51 66.13
CA SER A 20 67.34 20.90 66.45
C SER A 20 67.47 21.32 67.92
N GLN A 21 68.65 21.03 68.44
CA GLN A 21 69.07 20.82 69.82
C GLN A 21 69.74 22.05 70.45
N SER A 22 69.63 22.13 71.79
CA SER A 22 70.57 22.59 72.84
C SER A 22 71.80 23.50 72.57
N GLN A 23 72.00 24.48 73.47
CA GLN A 23 73.27 25.03 74.04
C GLN A 23 72.88 25.91 75.26
N THR A 24 73.15 25.61 76.55
CA THR A 24 74.36 25.67 77.43
C THR A 24 74.91 27.05 77.85
N ALA A 25 74.67 27.36 79.15
CA ALA A 25 75.54 28.05 80.16
C ALA A 25 75.77 29.59 80.08
N PRO A 26 76.25 30.28 81.16
CA PRO A 26 76.71 29.81 82.48
C PRO A 26 76.20 30.58 83.73
N SER A 27 76.58 30.03 84.89
CA SER A 27 76.47 30.54 86.27
C SER A 27 77.37 31.75 86.56
N MET A 28 76.91 32.67 87.43
CA MET A 28 77.78 33.58 88.19
C MET A 28 77.32 33.64 89.65
N SER A 29 78.28 33.40 90.54
CA SER A 29 78.19 33.43 91.99
C SER A 29 78.93 34.69 92.47
N TYR A 30 78.32 35.44 93.40
CA TYR A 30 79.02 36.42 94.22
C TYR A 30 78.50 36.32 95.67
N SER A 31 79.41 35.91 96.56
CA SER A 31 79.44 36.22 98.00
C SER A 31 79.61 37.74 98.19
N ASP A 32 79.31 38.42 99.31
CA ASP A 32 79.46 38.05 100.72
C ASP A 32 78.83 39.15 101.64
N THR A 33 78.42 38.77 102.86
CA THR A 33 78.34 39.55 104.14
C THR A 33 77.24 40.63 104.40
N PRO A 34 76.96 41.03 105.67
CA PRO A 34 76.57 40.26 106.86
C PRO A 34 75.40 40.92 107.69
N LEU A 35 75.04 40.36 108.86
CA LEU A 35 74.12 40.87 109.94
C LEU A 35 72.62 40.51 109.82
N THR A 36 72.18 39.39 110.43
CA THR A 36 71.63 39.23 111.81
C THR A 36 70.13 39.53 111.99
N GLN A 37 69.40 38.45 112.27
CA GLN A 37 68.18 38.33 113.09
C GLN A 37 66.89 38.99 112.61
N LEU A 38 66.11 38.20 111.86
CA LEU A 38 64.66 38.24 111.86
C LEU A 38 64.11 36.83 112.10
N PRO A 39 62.90 36.70 112.68
CA PRO A 39 62.44 35.51 113.38
C PRO A 39 62.48 34.26 112.50
N SER A 40 62.83 33.11 113.08
CA SER A 40 62.47 31.82 112.51
C SER A 40 60.95 31.68 112.57
N VAL A 41 60.27 32.32 111.62
CA VAL A 41 58.93 31.92 111.25
C VAL A 41 59.11 30.50 110.77
N ASP A 42 58.55 29.57 111.53
CA ASP A 42 58.30 28.21 111.09
C ASP A 42 57.28 28.32 109.96
N PHE A 43 57.76 28.79 108.80
CA PHE A 43 57.11 28.50 107.55
C PHE A 43 57.11 26.99 107.55
N ASN A 44 55.91 26.44 107.70
CA ASN A 44 55.63 25.04 107.56
C ASN A 44 55.95 24.69 106.10
N PHE A 45 57.25 24.70 105.75
CA PHE A 45 57.79 24.56 104.41
C PHE A 45 57.48 23.16 103.92
N ASP A 46 57.32 22.20 104.83
CA ASP A 46 56.72 20.91 104.54
C ASP A 46 55.24 21.00 104.18
N ASP A 47 54.43 21.87 104.80
CA ASP A 47 53.03 22.08 104.42
C ASP A 47 52.88 22.85 103.09
N LEU A 48 53.73 23.86 102.82
CA LEU A 48 53.76 24.55 101.51
C LEU A 48 54.30 23.64 100.40
N ARG A 49 55.38 22.88 100.67
CA ARG A 49 55.96 21.91 99.74
C ARG A 49 54.99 20.75 99.50
N LYS A 50 54.25 20.32 100.51
CA LYS A 50 53.16 19.34 100.39
C LYS A 50 52.00 19.90 99.57
N ARG A 51 51.56 21.14 99.81
CA ARG A 51 50.53 21.78 98.98
C ARG A 51 50.99 22.03 97.55
N MET A 52 52.25 22.36 97.31
CA MET A 52 52.82 22.50 95.97
C MET A 52 52.97 21.15 95.28
N ALA A 53 53.35 20.09 96.01
CA ALA A 53 53.35 18.73 95.49
C ALA A 53 51.91 18.27 95.16
N ASP A 54 50.96 18.46 96.07
CA ASP A 54 49.54 18.15 95.86
C ASP A 54 48.92 18.97 94.73
N PHE A 55 49.29 20.25 94.60
CA PHE A 55 48.88 21.11 93.50
C PHE A 55 49.49 20.64 92.19
N THR A 56 50.78 20.30 92.16
CA THR A 56 51.47 19.77 90.97
C THR A 56 50.82 18.45 90.54
N ILE A 57 50.51 17.55 91.47
CA ILE A 57 49.82 16.28 91.18
C ILE A 57 48.42 16.54 90.62
N LYS A 58 47.64 17.44 91.24
CA LYS A 58 46.29 17.77 90.77
C LYS A 58 46.31 18.52 89.43
N PHE A 59 47.30 19.38 89.23
CA PHE A 59 47.49 20.14 88.00
C PHE A 59 47.92 19.22 86.87
N ASP A 60 48.89 18.33 87.11
CA ASP A 60 49.31 17.31 86.15
C ASP A 60 48.16 16.36 85.81
N ALA A 61 47.36 15.95 86.80
CA ALA A 61 46.15 15.14 86.57
C ALA A 61 45.09 15.92 85.75
N PHE A 62 44.91 17.22 86.00
CA PHE A 62 44.02 18.08 85.22
C PHE A 62 44.51 18.27 83.78
N ILE A 63 45.81 18.49 83.59
CA ILE A 63 46.45 18.60 82.26
C ILE A 63 46.36 17.26 81.53
N GLU A 64 46.56 16.14 82.22
CA GLU A 64 46.44 14.80 81.65
C GLU A 64 44.98 14.51 81.24
N GLN A 65 44.00 14.85 82.08
CA GLN A 65 42.59 14.71 81.78
C GLN A 65 42.13 15.66 80.66
N GLY A 66 42.64 16.89 80.63
CA GLY A 66 42.40 17.85 79.55
C GLY A 66 43.00 17.36 78.24
N ARG A 67 44.23 16.84 78.26
CA ARG A 67 44.89 16.24 77.09
C ARG A 67 44.13 15.02 76.59
N LYS A 68 43.68 14.13 77.49
CA LYS A 68 42.88 12.96 77.15
C LYS A 68 41.56 13.36 76.49
N ARG A 69 40.84 14.32 77.08
CA ARG A 69 39.58 14.84 76.53
C ARG A 69 39.75 15.46 75.15
N VAL A 70 40.77 16.31 74.96
CA VAL A 70 41.07 16.91 73.64
C VAL A 70 41.43 15.84 72.61
N LEU A 71 42.16 14.80 73.00
CA LEU A 71 42.51 13.70 72.11
C LEU A 71 41.27 12.88 71.72
N GLU A 72 40.39 12.60 72.68
CA GLU A 72 39.11 11.91 72.47
C GLU A 72 38.20 12.71 71.54
N GLU A 73 37.94 14.00 71.84
CA GLU A 73 37.13 14.89 71.00
C GLU A 73 37.70 15.02 69.57
N ARG A 74 39.03 15.12 69.43
CA ARG A 74 39.68 15.15 68.10
C ARG A 74 39.52 13.82 67.36
N ASN A 75 39.61 12.70 68.07
CA ASN A 75 39.44 11.37 67.47
C ASN A 75 37.99 11.16 67.02
N GLU A 76 37.02 11.52 67.87
CA GLU A 76 35.59 11.51 67.53
C GLU A 76 35.28 12.41 66.34
N PHE A 77 35.84 13.64 66.31
CA PHE A 77 35.67 14.54 65.19
C PHE A 77 36.22 13.96 63.89
N ARG A 78 37.41 13.34 63.93
CA ARG A 78 37.98 12.64 62.77
C ARG A 78 37.13 11.47 62.31
N ALA A 79 36.59 10.68 63.25
CA ALA A 79 35.69 9.57 62.93
C ALA A 79 34.41 10.06 62.23
N ARG A 80 33.76 11.11 62.77
CA ARG A 80 32.56 11.72 62.15
C ARG A 80 32.85 12.33 60.79
N LEU A 81 34.02 12.95 60.61
CA LEU A 81 34.45 13.46 59.30
C LEU A 81 34.66 12.34 58.29
N GLY A 82 35.23 11.22 58.72
CA GLY A 82 35.37 10.02 57.92
C GLY A 82 34.01 9.48 57.46
N GLU A 83 33.10 9.27 58.42
CA GLU A 83 31.74 8.81 58.17
C GLU A 83 30.97 9.74 57.21
N LEU A 84 30.99 11.05 57.46
CA LEU A 84 30.33 12.03 56.59
C LEU A 84 30.94 12.05 55.17
N SER A 85 32.25 11.85 55.06
CA SER A 85 32.92 11.79 53.76
C SER A 85 32.55 10.53 52.97
N GLU A 86 32.41 9.39 53.65
CA GLU A 86 31.96 8.13 53.06
C GLU A 86 30.49 8.19 52.67
N GLU A 87 29.63 8.76 53.52
CA GLU A 87 28.21 8.99 53.22
C GLU A 87 28.07 9.87 51.98
N ARG A 88 28.78 11.02 51.93
CA ARG A 88 28.78 11.89 50.74
C ARG A 88 29.22 11.16 49.48
N ARG A 89 30.27 10.33 49.55
CA ARG A 89 30.74 9.52 48.42
C ARG A 89 29.71 8.49 47.99
N SER A 90 29.07 7.82 48.94
CA SER A 90 28.00 6.85 48.71
C SER A 90 26.80 7.50 48.03
N THR A 91 26.29 8.61 48.58
CA THR A 91 25.18 9.39 48.00
C THR A 91 25.51 9.90 46.60
N SER A 92 26.73 10.41 46.38
CA SER A 92 27.16 10.86 45.04
C SER A 92 27.16 9.72 44.03
N THR A 93 27.57 8.52 44.46
CA THR A 93 27.54 7.33 43.60
C THR A 93 26.10 6.92 43.29
N GLN A 94 25.22 6.92 44.29
CA GLN A 94 23.79 6.63 44.09
C GLN A 94 23.12 7.62 43.14
N ILE A 95 23.38 8.93 43.29
CA ILE A 95 22.86 9.96 42.38
C ILE A 95 23.30 9.67 40.94
N THR A 96 24.58 9.34 40.74
CA THR A 96 25.11 9.05 39.40
C THR A 96 24.45 7.80 38.81
N THR A 97 24.27 6.75 39.60
CA THR A 97 23.57 5.54 39.17
C THR A 97 22.12 5.84 38.81
N LEU A 98 21.39 6.60 39.63
CA LEU A 98 20.00 6.99 39.38
C LEU A 98 19.85 7.86 38.13
N GLN A 99 20.79 8.78 37.89
CA GLN A 99 20.83 9.59 36.67
C GLN A 99 21.05 8.71 35.44
N SER A 100 21.96 7.73 35.54
CA SER A 100 22.19 6.77 34.47
C SER A 100 20.94 5.92 34.17
N THR A 101 20.27 5.38 35.20
CA THR A 101 19.02 4.61 34.99
C THR A 101 17.90 5.46 34.42
N LEU A 102 17.77 6.72 34.87
CA LEU A 102 16.77 7.65 34.33
C LEU A 102 17.03 7.94 32.84
N SER A 103 18.30 8.15 32.46
CA SER A 103 18.68 8.33 31.06
C SER A 103 18.34 7.10 30.22
N THR A 104 18.65 5.89 30.70
CA THR A 104 18.30 4.65 30.01
C THR A 104 16.79 4.49 29.86
N HIS A 105 16.02 4.77 30.91
CA HIS A 105 14.56 4.68 30.87
C HIS A 105 13.95 5.67 29.88
N ASN A 106 14.45 6.91 29.83
CA ASN A 106 14.02 7.89 28.83
C ASN A 106 14.32 7.43 27.40
N GLN A 107 15.46 6.79 27.17
CA GLN A 107 15.78 6.23 25.85
C GLN A 107 14.85 5.08 25.46
N VAL A 108 14.51 4.20 26.41
CA VAL A 108 13.55 3.11 26.19
C VAL A 108 12.17 3.67 25.87
N LEU A 109 11.67 4.63 26.66
CA LEU A 109 10.38 5.29 26.41
C LEU A 109 10.33 5.96 25.03
N ALA A 110 11.40 6.67 24.64
CA ALA A 110 11.48 7.31 23.33
C ALA A 110 11.42 6.27 22.20
N ARG A 111 12.08 5.13 22.38
CA ARG A 111 12.06 4.02 21.41
C ARG A 111 10.68 3.37 21.34
N GLU A 112 10.06 3.05 22.47
CA GLU A 112 8.71 2.47 22.51
C GLU A 112 7.67 3.40 21.87
N GLN A 113 7.79 4.72 22.11
CA GLN A 113 6.90 5.69 21.48
C GLN A 113 7.10 5.74 19.96
N ALA A 114 8.34 5.64 19.47
CA ALA A 114 8.62 5.57 18.04
C ALA A 114 8.05 4.29 17.41
N GLU A 115 8.28 3.12 18.04
CA GLU A 115 7.74 1.83 17.60
C GLU A 115 6.19 1.84 17.60
N LYS A 116 5.57 2.44 18.63
CA LYS A 116 4.12 2.62 18.69
C LYS A 116 3.61 3.47 17.53
N ASN A 117 4.25 4.60 17.25
CA ASN A 117 3.85 5.47 16.13
C ASN A 117 3.97 4.75 14.78
N GLU A 118 5.03 3.97 14.59
CA GLU A 118 5.23 3.16 13.39
C GLU A 118 4.13 2.10 13.24
N MET A 119 3.82 1.36 14.31
CA MET A 119 2.74 0.37 14.29
C MET A 119 1.39 1.02 13.95
N HIS A 120 1.06 2.19 14.51
CA HIS A 120 -0.19 2.89 14.18
C HIS A 120 -0.23 3.31 12.70
N SER A 121 0.91 3.76 12.15
CA SER A 121 1.01 4.06 10.72
C SER A 121 0.78 2.82 9.84
N GLN A 122 1.32 1.67 10.25
CA GLN A 122 1.13 0.41 9.52
C GLN A 122 -0.33 -0.07 9.59
N ILE A 123 -0.97 0.02 10.77
CA ILE A 123 -2.38 -0.32 10.96
C ILE A 123 -3.26 0.57 10.07
N SER A 124 -3.04 1.89 10.09
CA SER A 124 -3.81 2.82 9.25
C SER A 124 -3.64 2.54 7.76
N SER A 125 -2.42 2.20 7.32
CA SER A 125 -2.15 1.78 5.94
C SER A 125 -2.92 0.50 5.58
N LEU A 126 -2.90 -0.52 6.43
CA LEU A 126 -3.62 -1.77 6.22
C LEU A 126 -5.14 -1.57 6.18
N GLU A 127 -5.69 -0.73 7.06
CA GLU A 127 -7.12 -0.38 7.06
C GLU A 127 -7.51 0.36 5.76
N SER A 128 -6.68 1.30 5.31
CA SER A 128 -6.87 1.98 4.02
C SER A 128 -6.83 0.99 2.85
N HIS A 129 -5.89 0.05 2.86
CA HIS A 129 -5.86 -1.01 1.85
C HIS A 129 -7.10 -1.91 1.90
N ALA A 130 -7.54 -2.32 3.09
CA ALA A 130 -8.72 -3.17 3.25
C ALA A 130 -10.00 -2.47 2.75
N THR A 131 -10.18 -1.20 3.08
CA THR A 131 -11.32 -0.40 2.61
C THR A 131 -11.30 -0.19 1.10
N GLN A 132 -10.15 0.10 0.50
CA GLN A 132 -9.99 0.20 -0.95
C GLN A 132 -10.31 -1.12 -1.66
N GLN A 133 -9.85 -2.26 -1.15
CA GLN A 133 -10.14 -3.57 -1.72
C GLN A 133 -11.62 -3.92 -1.61
N SER A 134 -12.26 -3.60 -0.48
CA SER A 134 -13.71 -3.77 -0.31
C SER A 134 -14.48 -2.95 -1.34
N ALA A 135 -14.15 -1.66 -1.48
CA ALA A 135 -14.80 -0.79 -2.46
C ALA A 135 -14.60 -1.28 -3.90
N LYS A 136 -13.41 -1.79 -4.24
CA LYS A 136 -13.13 -2.39 -5.55
C LYS A 136 -13.98 -3.63 -5.80
N ARG A 137 -14.07 -4.53 -4.82
CA ARG A 137 -14.91 -5.74 -4.90
C ARG A 137 -16.38 -5.37 -5.13
N ASP A 138 -16.90 -4.39 -4.40
CA ASP A 138 -18.32 -4.00 -4.49
C ASP A 138 -18.64 -3.33 -5.84
N ARG A 139 -17.71 -2.53 -6.38
CA ARG A 139 -17.79 -1.99 -7.75
C ARG A 139 -17.81 -3.10 -8.80
N LEU A 140 -16.91 -4.08 -8.70
CA LEU A 140 -16.85 -5.20 -9.64
C LEU A 140 -18.12 -6.05 -9.59
N ARG A 141 -18.64 -6.34 -8.38
CA ARG A 141 -19.91 -7.07 -8.22
C ARG A 141 -21.08 -6.33 -8.88
N SER A 142 -21.14 -5.01 -8.72
CA SER A 142 -22.17 -4.19 -9.35
C SER A 142 -22.05 -4.20 -10.89
N ALA A 143 -20.83 -4.10 -11.42
CA ALA A 143 -20.57 -4.17 -12.86
C ALA A 143 -20.92 -5.54 -13.47
N ILE A 144 -20.61 -6.63 -12.76
CA ILE A 144 -20.99 -7.99 -13.17
C ILE A 144 -22.52 -8.11 -13.22
N ALA A 145 -23.22 -7.67 -12.18
CA ALA A 145 -24.69 -7.72 -12.14
C ALA A 145 -25.32 -6.90 -13.27
N GLN A 146 -24.78 -5.71 -13.58
CA GLN A 146 -25.25 -4.89 -14.69
C GLN A 146 -25.02 -5.57 -16.04
N THR A 147 -23.83 -6.11 -16.26
CA THR A 147 -23.47 -6.82 -17.49
C THR A 147 -24.36 -8.04 -17.69
N GLN A 148 -24.63 -8.80 -16.63
CA GLN A 148 -25.50 -9.97 -16.71
C GLN A 148 -26.91 -9.58 -17.17
N ARG A 149 -27.49 -8.51 -16.62
CA ARG A 149 -28.82 -8.02 -17.06
C ARG A 149 -28.82 -7.61 -18.53
N GLN A 150 -27.73 -7.00 -19.01
CA GLN A 150 -27.62 -6.63 -20.43
C GLN A 150 -27.53 -7.85 -21.35
N ILE A 151 -26.79 -8.89 -20.92
CA ILE A 151 -26.72 -10.17 -21.64
C ILE A 151 -28.10 -10.80 -21.70
N ASP A 152 -28.79 -10.92 -20.55
CA ASP A 152 -30.10 -11.54 -20.47
C ASP A 152 -31.13 -10.82 -21.36
N ALA A 153 -31.11 -9.48 -21.36
CA ALA A 153 -31.97 -8.67 -22.23
C ALA A 153 -31.68 -8.90 -23.73
N LYS A 154 -30.40 -8.96 -24.12
CA LYS A 154 -30.02 -9.23 -25.52
C LYS A 154 -30.39 -10.64 -25.96
N VAL A 155 -30.16 -11.64 -25.11
CA VAL A 155 -30.52 -13.03 -25.39
C VAL A 155 -32.04 -13.17 -25.52
N HIS A 156 -32.81 -12.52 -24.65
CA HIS A 156 -34.27 -12.51 -24.75
C HIS A 156 -34.74 -11.87 -26.06
N ALA A 157 -34.24 -10.68 -26.40
CA ALA A 157 -34.59 -9.99 -27.63
C ALA A 157 -34.23 -10.82 -28.88
N GLN A 158 -33.07 -11.50 -28.88
CA GLN A 158 -32.68 -12.38 -29.98
C GLN A 158 -33.60 -13.60 -30.09
N ARG A 159 -34.00 -14.21 -28.97
CA ARG A 159 -34.96 -15.33 -28.97
C ARG A 159 -36.32 -14.90 -29.50
N GLU A 160 -36.83 -13.75 -29.09
CA GLU A 160 -38.08 -13.20 -29.61
C GLU A 160 -38.01 -12.92 -31.11
N TYR A 161 -36.91 -12.31 -31.57
CA TYR A 161 -36.69 -12.07 -32.98
C TYR A 161 -36.63 -13.37 -33.79
N ALA A 162 -35.88 -14.36 -33.30
CA ALA A 162 -35.80 -15.67 -33.93
C ALA A 162 -37.17 -16.37 -33.97
N ALA A 163 -37.95 -16.31 -32.90
CA ALA A 163 -39.30 -16.87 -32.86
C ALA A 163 -40.26 -16.21 -33.86
N LYS A 164 -40.18 -14.86 -34.00
CA LYS A 164 -40.95 -14.13 -35.01
C LYS A 164 -40.53 -14.50 -36.44
N GLN A 165 -39.22 -14.60 -36.69
CA GLN A 165 -38.70 -14.99 -38.00
C GLN A 165 -39.09 -16.42 -38.35
N ASP A 166 -38.99 -17.36 -37.40
CA ASP A 166 -39.38 -18.75 -37.59
C ASP A 166 -40.88 -18.86 -37.87
N GLY A 167 -41.72 -18.19 -37.06
CA GLY A 167 -43.17 -18.14 -37.29
C GLY A 167 -43.53 -17.56 -38.68
N GLN A 168 -42.87 -16.49 -39.11
CA GLN A 168 -43.09 -15.95 -40.46
C GLN A 168 -42.60 -16.92 -41.55
N SER A 169 -41.48 -17.60 -41.34
CA SER A 169 -40.96 -18.58 -42.30
C SER A 169 -41.88 -19.79 -42.47
N GLN A 170 -42.50 -20.24 -41.37
CA GLN A 170 -43.48 -21.33 -41.38
C GLN A 170 -44.74 -20.98 -42.17
N LEU A 171 -45.14 -19.70 -42.20
CA LEU A 171 -46.25 -19.20 -43.02
C LEU A 171 -45.85 -18.94 -44.47
N ASN A 172 -44.67 -18.34 -44.69
CA ASN A 172 -44.19 -18.00 -46.02
C ASN A 172 -43.87 -19.23 -46.87
N ARG A 173 -43.36 -20.32 -46.27
CA ARG A 173 -42.96 -21.53 -46.99
C ARG A 173 -44.12 -22.22 -47.73
N PRO A 174 -45.27 -22.51 -47.11
CA PRO A 174 -46.41 -23.10 -47.83
C PRO A 174 -47.00 -22.14 -48.86
N GLU A 175 -47.02 -20.83 -48.59
CA GLU A 175 -47.49 -19.82 -49.55
C GLU A 175 -46.57 -19.75 -50.78
N LEU A 176 -45.25 -19.71 -50.56
CA LEU A 176 -44.27 -19.72 -51.65
C LEU A 176 -44.43 -20.99 -52.48
N ASN A 177 -44.51 -22.17 -51.84
CA ASN A 177 -44.72 -23.44 -52.53
C ASN A 177 -46.04 -23.46 -53.33
N PHE A 178 -47.11 -22.87 -52.80
CA PHE A 178 -48.37 -22.70 -53.53
C PHE A 178 -48.17 -21.87 -54.80
N TRP A 179 -47.52 -20.70 -54.71
CA TRP A 179 -47.29 -19.83 -55.87
C TRP A 179 -46.32 -20.44 -56.88
N GLU A 180 -45.25 -21.09 -56.43
CA GLU A 180 -44.30 -21.78 -57.28
C GLU A 180 -44.99 -22.88 -58.10
N THR A 181 -45.85 -23.66 -57.45
CA THR A 181 -46.64 -24.72 -58.10
C THR A 181 -47.70 -24.14 -59.04
N TYR A 182 -48.44 -23.11 -58.58
CA TYR A 182 -49.56 -22.53 -59.34
C TYR A 182 -49.09 -21.77 -60.58
N LEU A 183 -48.01 -21.01 -60.47
CA LEU A 183 -47.43 -20.25 -61.59
C LEU A 183 -46.48 -21.10 -62.45
N GLY A 184 -45.96 -22.20 -61.91
CA GLY A 184 -44.87 -22.97 -62.51
C GLY A 184 -43.60 -22.12 -62.63
N CYS A 185 -43.31 -21.30 -61.62
CA CYS A 185 -42.24 -20.31 -61.64
C CYS A 185 -41.57 -20.20 -60.27
N ARG A 186 -40.25 -20.34 -60.21
CA ARG A 186 -39.42 -20.14 -59.02
C ARG A 186 -38.48 -18.96 -59.23
N ILE A 187 -38.26 -18.17 -58.17
CA ILE A 187 -37.33 -17.04 -58.19
C ILE A 187 -36.21 -17.36 -57.21
N GLU A 188 -35.00 -17.52 -57.72
CA GLU A 188 -33.83 -17.96 -56.98
C GLU A 188 -32.77 -16.85 -56.98
N GLY A 189 -32.03 -16.70 -55.87
CA GLY A 189 -30.87 -15.82 -55.84
C GLY A 189 -29.73 -16.47 -56.62
N SER A 190 -29.07 -15.72 -57.53
CA SER A 190 -27.99 -16.29 -58.36
C SER A 190 -26.61 -16.23 -57.68
N GLY A 191 -26.54 -15.97 -56.36
CA GLY A 191 -25.31 -15.78 -55.59
C GLY A 191 -24.65 -14.41 -55.72
N ASP A 192 -25.16 -13.54 -56.60
CA ASP A 192 -24.75 -12.14 -56.79
C ASP A 192 -25.93 -11.25 -56.38
N GLU A 193 -25.70 -10.24 -55.52
CA GLU A 193 -26.75 -9.37 -54.98
C GLU A 193 -27.51 -8.62 -56.07
N ASN A 194 -26.91 -8.43 -57.24
CA ASN A 194 -27.51 -7.71 -58.35
C ASN A 194 -28.18 -8.62 -59.38
N LYS A 195 -28.27 -9.92 -59.13
CA LYS A 195 -28.81 -10.88 -60.09
C LYS A 195 -29.80 -11.83 -59.47
N VAL A 196 -30.89 -12.01 -60.20
CA VAL A 196 -31.95 -12.94 -59.82
C VAL A 196 -32.13 -13.94 -60.96
N ARG A 197 -32.23 -15.22 -60.61
CA ARG A 197 -32.56 -16.29 -61.55
C ARG A 197 -34.05 -16.57 -61.49
N ILE A 198 -34.71 -16.53 -62.65
CA ILE A 198 -36.11 -16.89 -62.79
C ILE A 198 -36.18 -18.22 -63.50
N VAL A 199 -36.77 -19.23 -62.86
CA VAL A 199 -36.92 -20.60 -63.37
C VAL A 199 -38.39 -20.88 -63.65
N PHE A 200 -38.72 -21.23 -64.88
CA PHE A 200 -40.03 -21.73 -65.29
C PHE A 200 -40.00 -23.25 -65.37
N VAL A 201 -41.01 -23.87 -64.76
CA VAL A 201 -41.26 -25.31 -64.83
C VAL A 201 -42.44 -25.54 -65.77
N PHE A 202 -42.23 -26.34 -66.82
CA PHE A 202 -43.26 -26.66 -67.79
C PHE A 202 -43.78 -28.09 -67.59
N PRO A 203 -45.11 -28.31 -67.70
CA PRO A 203 -45.69 -29.64 -67.59
C PRO A 203 -45.21 -30.54 -68.74
N PRO A 204 -45.21 -31.86 -68.56
CA PRO A 204 -44.78 -32.80 -69.60
C PRO A 204 -45.64 -32.69 -70.86
N SER A 205 -45.00 -32.53 -72.02
CA SER A 205 -45.67 -32.51 -73.33
C SER A 205 -46.02 -33.94 -73.79
N LYS A 206 -47.24 -34.14 -74.31
CA LYS A 206 -47.69 -35.42 -74.89
C LYS A 206 -46.84 -35.74 -76.13
N GLY A 207 -45.86 -36.63 -75.99
CA GLY A 207 -44.97 -37.07 -77.07
C GLY A 207 -43.49 -37.21 -76.69
N SER A 208 -43.09 -36.78 -75.49
CA SER A 208 -41.72 -36.93 -74.99
C SER A 208 -41.49 -38.36 -74.47
N GLY A 209 -40.81 -39.20 -75.26
CA GLY A 209 -40.51 -40.60 -74.93
C GLY A 209 -39.39 -40.82 -73.91
N SER A 210 -38.97 -39.79 -73.17
CA SER A 210 -38.01 -39.91 -72.06
C SER A 210 -38.66 -39.40 -70.77
N GLY A 211 -38.32 -40.05 -69.67
CA GLY A 211 -39.00 -40.00 -68.38
C GLY A 211 -39.26 -38.61 -67.79
N HIS A 212 -40.05 -38.66 -66.72
CA HIS A 212 -40.58 -37.59 -65.88
C HIS A 212 -39.51 -36.60 -65.36
N GLU A 213 -38.89 -35.81 -66.24
CA GLU A 213 -38.06 -34.67 -65.90
C GLU A 213 -38.85 -33.40 -66.22
N ASP A 214 -39.11 -32.61 -65.18
CA ASP A 214 -39.65 -31.27 -65.30
C ASP A 214 -38.79 -30.49 -66.32
N ARG A 215 -39.41 -30.06 -67.43
CA ARG A 215 -38.68 -29.25 -68.42
C ARG A 215 -38.51 -27.86 -67.82
N GLU A 216 -37.34 -27.61 -67.28
CA GLU A 216 -37.01 -26.31 -66.72
C GLU A 216 -36.36 -25.40 -67.77
N ALA A 217 -36.81 -24.16 -67.83
CA ALA A 217 -36.12 -23.08 -68.52
C ALA A 217 -35.94 -21.90 -67.60
N PHE A 218 -34.83 -21.21 -67.72
CA PHE A 218 -34.53 -20.10 -66.83
C PHE A 218 -33.76 -19.00 -67.52
N PHE A 219 -33.80 -17.82 -66.91
CA PHE A 219 -32.94 -16.71 -67.26
C PHE A 219 -32.45 -15.99 -66.00
N GLU A 220 -31.28 -15.37 -66.10
CA GLU A 220 -30.70 -14.52 -65.08
C GLU A 220 -30.92 -13.06 -65.47
N LEU A 221 -31.57 -12.33 -64.57
CA LEU A 221 -31.89 -10.92 -64.72
C LEU A 221 -30.96 -10.11 -63.82
N LEU A 222 -30.18 -9.23 -64.43
CA LEU A 222 -29.46 -8.19 -63.72
C LEU A 222 -30.47 -7.12 -63.26
N VAL A 223 -30.57 -6.94 -61.95
CA VAL A 223 -31.41 -5.95 -61.29
C VAL A 223 -30.52 -4.78 -60.88
N PRO A 224 -30.79 -3.55 -61.36
CA PRO A 224 -29.97 -2.41 -61.02
C PRO A 224 -30.14 -2.02 -59.54
N LEU A 225 -29.02 -1.67 -58.89
CA LEU A 225 -28.95 -1.19 -57.49
C LEU A 225 -29.87 0.01 -57.20
N THR A 226 -30.19 0.78 -58.23
CA THR A 226 -31.10 1.93 -58.17
C THR A 226 -32.23 1.74 -59.18
N GLY A 227 -33.44 2.23 -58.88
CA GLY A 227 -34.62 2.14 -59.76
C GLY A 227 -34.48 2.86 -61.11
N HIS A 228 -33.31 3.46 -61.39
CA HIS A 228 -33.01 4.22 -62.61
C HIS A 228 -32.05 3.49 -63.56
N GLY A 229 -31.40 2.39 -63.15
CA GLY A 229 -30.53 1.59 -64.04
C GLY A 229 -31.30 0.73 -65.04
N LYS A 230 -30.63 0.11 -66.01
CA LYS A 230 -31.27 -0.81 -66.96
C LYS A 230 -31.23 -2.25 -66.44
N TYR A 231 -32.34 -2.96 -66.61
CA TYR A 231 -32.41 -4.42 -66.51
C TYR A 231 -31.77 -5.05 -67.74
N GLU A 232 -31.09 -6.17 -67.53
CA GLU A 232 -30.44 -6.93 -68.60
C GLU A 232 -30.56 -8.44 -68.33
N VAL A 233 -30.76 -9.24 -69.37
CA VAL A 233 -30.72 -10.70 -69.27
C VAL A 233 -29.31 -11.18 -69.57
N THR A 234 -28.59 -11.63 -68.56
CA THR A 234 -27.17 -12.01 -68.67
C THR A 234 -26.99 -13.45 -69.12
N TYR A 235 -27.92 -14.32 -68.76
CA TYR A 235 -27.85 -15.74 -69.07
C TYR A 235 -29.24 -16.33 -69.25
N MET A 236 -29.38 -17.34 -70.10
CA MET A 236 -30.65 -18.03 -70.34
C MET A 236 -30.42 -19.47 -70.82
N LYS A 237 -31.35 -20.36 -70.47
CA LYS A 237 -31.39 -21.75 -70.93
C LYS A 237 -32.85 -22.19 -71.09
N PRO A 238 -33.26 -22.76 -72.25
CA PRO A 238 -32.49 -22.91 -73.50
C PRO A 238 -32.17 -21.56 -74.16
N LYS A 239 -31.30 -21.58 -75.17
CA LYS A 239 -30.85 -20.36 -75.86
C LYS A 239 -31.99 -19.81 -76.73
N LEU A 240 -32.41 -18.58 -76.48
CA LEU A 240 -33.47 -17.90 -77.23
C LEU A 240 -32.90 -16.95 -78.29
N GLU A 241 -33.72 -16.51 -79.23
CA GLU A 241 -33.35 -15.52 -80.23
C GLU A 241 -33.08 -14.15 -79.58
N PRO A 242 -31.86 -13.56 -79.72
CA PRO A 242 -31.48 -12.34 -79.00
C PRO A 242 -32.40 -11.15 -79.28
N ALA A 243 -32.80 -10.94 -80.54
CA ALA A 243 -33.65 -9.82 -80.94
C ALA A 243 -35.06 -9.88 -80.34
N ARG A 244 -35.53 -11.07 -79.96
CA ARG A 244 -36.84 -11.24 -79.29
C ARG A 244 -36.73 -11.00 -77.79
N VAL A 245 -35.63 -11.46 -77.17
CA VAL A 245 -35.33 -11.19 -75.76
C VAL A 245 -35.14 -9.70 -75.51
N GLU A 246 -34.37 -9.02 -76.38
CA GLU A 246 -34.12 -7.58 -76.30
C GLU A 246 -35.43 -6.78 -76.30
N ARG A 247 -36.37 -7.08 -77.20
CA ARG A 247 -37.71 -6.46 -77.21
C ARG A 247 -38.48 -6.62 -75.90
N VAL A 248 -38.36 -7.78 -75.25
CA VAL A 248 -39.02 -8.02 -73.96
C VAL A 248 -38.35 -7.21 -72.85
N VAL A 249 -37.01 -7.16 -72.85
CA VAL A 249 -36.20 -6.42 -71.87
C VAL A 249 -36.36 -4.89 -72.05
N ASP A 250 -36.46 -4.38 -73.28
CA ASP A 250 -36.73 -2.98 -73.56
C ASP A 250 -38.07 -2.53 -73.00
N ARG A 251 -39.10 -3.38 -73.15
CA ARG A 251 -40.41 -3.13 -72.56
C ARG A 251 -40.35 -3.14 -71.03
N LEU A 252 -39.56 -4.02 -70.41
CA LEU A 252 -39.31 -3.99 -68.96
C LEU A 252 -38.62 -2.68 -68.55
N ASN A 253 -37.61 -2.24 -69.30
CA ASN A 253 -36.89 -1.00 -69.03
C ASN A 253 -37.77 0.25 -69.19
N ALA A 254 -38.72 0.22 -70.12
CA ALA A 254 -39.68 1.31 -70.34
C ALA A 254 -40.79 1.35 -69.28
N THR A 255 -41.36 0.20 -68.92
CA THR A 255 -42.54 0.11 -68.03
C THR A 255 -42.19 -0.08 -66.55
N ARG A 256 -41.01 -0.64 -66.27
CA ARG A 256 -40.60 -1.13 -64.94
C ARG A 256 -41.52 -2.20 -64.34
N GLU A 257 -42.35 -2.83 -65.16
CA GLU A 257 -43.28 -3.88 -64.73
C GLU A 257 -42.68 -5.27 -64.91
N ILE A 258 -42.29 -5.91 -63.80
CA ILE A 258 -41.70 -7.26 -63.83
C ILE A 258 -42.64 -8.31 -64.45
N GLY A 259 -43.96 -8.15 -64.30
CA GLY A 259 -44.94 -9.05 -64.89
C GLY A 259 -44.85 -9.13 -66.42
N THR A 260 -44.40 -8.05 -67.09
CA THR A 260 -44.28 -8.02 -68.56
C THR A 260 -43.12 -8.87 -69.05
N VAL A 261 -41.97 -8.83 -68.37
CA VAL A 261 -40.81 -9.68 -68.72
C VAL A 261 -41.10 -11.14 -68.41
N LEU A 262 -41.74 -11.44 -67.29
CA LEU A 262 -42.05 -12.83 -66.92
C LEU A 262 -42.97 -13.48 -67.96
N LYS A 263 -44.05 -12.79 -68.36
CA LYS A 263 -44.96 -13.27 -69.40
C LYS A 263 -44.26 -13.37 -70.77
N GLY A 264 -43.47 -12.37 -71.14
CA GLY A 264 -42.74 -12.35 -72.40
C GLY A 264 -41.73 -13.48 -72.52
N MET A 265 -40.85 -13.63 -71.52
CA MET A 265 -39.84 -14.68 -71.47
C MET A 265 -40.48 -16.08 -71.43
N ARG A 266 -41.55 -16.26 -70.64
CA ARG A 266 -42.27 -17.54 -70.61
C ARG A 266 -42.82 -17.92 -71.98
N ALA A 267 -43.41 -16.99 -72.73
CA ALA A 267 -43.88 -17.25 -74.09
C ALA A 267 -42.75 -17.66 -75.04
N LEU A 268 -41.59 -16.98 -74.98
CA LEU A 268 -40.41 -17.35 -75.77
C LEU A 268 -39.89 -18.76 -75.42
N PHE A 269 -39.88 -19.13 -74.14
CA PHE A 269 -39.47 -20.47 -73.71
C PHE A 269 -40.48 -21.55 -74.10
N VAL A 270 -41.79 -21.28 -74.06
CA VAL A 270 -42.81 -22.22 -74.55
C VAL A 270 -42.57 -22.55 -76.02
N GLU A 271 -42.34 -21.55 -76.86
CA GLU A 271 -42.05 -21.76 -78.29
C GLU A 271 -40.73 -22.50 -78.54
N ALA A 272 -39.74 -22.33 -77.67
CA ALA A 272 -38.44 -22.99 -77.80
C ALA A 272 -38.40 -24.43 -77.26
N ILE A 273 -39.37 -24.80 -76.41
CA ILE A 273 -39.44 -26.11 -75.72
C ILE A 273 -40.50 -27.02 -76.33
N GLN A 274 -41.53 -26.46 -76.99
CA GLN A 274 -42.49 -27.20 -77.81
C GLN A 274 -41.82 -27.80 -79.04
#